data_AF-A0A6G7Y6I5-F1
#
_entry.id   AF-A0A6G7Y6I5-F1
#
_cell.length_a   1.000
_cell.length_b   1.000
_cell.length_c   1.000
_cell.angle_alpha   90.00
_cell.angle_beta   90.00
_cell.angle_gamma   90.00
#
_symmetry.space_group_name_H-M   'P 1'
#
loop_
_entity.id
_entity.type
_entity.pdbx_description
1 polymer ?
#
loop_
_entity_poly.entity_id
_entity_poly.type
_entity_poly.pdbx_seq_one_letter_code
_entity_poly.pdbx_strand_id
1 'polypeptide(L)'
;MPVRPDFVWSAAGVPRVVVDAKYKAEKPSGFPQADLYQLLAYCTVLGLPVGHLVYAKGFEDDREHVVRNAGVRIVAHTLDLEEPPARVLASVATLADETVRAAAVPGLW
;
A
#
# COMPACT_ATOMS: atom_id res chain seq x y z
N MET A 1 13.87 16.49 1.77
CA MET A 1 14.54 15.22 1.37
C MET A 1 13.67 14.53 0.32
N PRO A 2 14.23 13.85 -0.68
CA PRO A 2 13.44 13.09 -1.65
C PRO A 2 12.65 11.99 -0.93
N VAL A 3 11.41 11.75 -1.37
CA VAL A 3 10.63 10.60 -0.92
C VAL A 3 11.22 9.32 -1.52
N ARG A 4 11.21 8.23 -0.75
CA ARG A 4 11.74 6.94 -1.18
C ARG A 4 10.79 5.82 -0.75
N PRO A 5 9.83 5.45 -1.61
CA PRO A 5 8.98 4.29 -1.34
C PRO A 5 9.80 3.00 -1.33
N ASP A 6 9.31 1.99 -0.62
CA ASP A 6 9.91 0.65 -0.63
C ASP A 6 9.81 0.00 -2.01
N PHE A 7 8.67 0.20 -2.69
CA PHE A 7 8.42 -0.37 -4.01
C PHE A 7 7.60 0.57 -4.90
N VAL A 8 8.08 0.73 -6.14
CA VAL A 8 7.34 1.40 -7.22
C VAL A 8 7.41 0.51 -8.45
N TRP A 9 6.25 0.16 -8.98
CA TRP A 9 6.15 -0.48 -10.29
C TRP A 9 5.81 0.57 -11.35
N SER A 10 6.56 0.52 -12.46
CA SER A 10 6.43 1.47 -13.57
C SER A 10 6.18 0.73 -14.88
N ALA A 11 5.26 1.25 -15.69
CA ALA A 11 5.02 0.78 -17.05
C ALA A 11 5.57 1.84 -18.03
N ALA A 12 6.49 1.44 -18.90
CA ALA A 12 7.17 2.34 -19.84
C ALA A 12 7.78 3.59 -19.16
N GLY A 13 8.38 3.41 -17.97
CA GLY A 13 9.01 4.49 -17.20
C GLY A 13 8.03 5.39 -16.43
N VAL A 14 6.71 5.17 -16.56
CA VAL A 14 5.69 5.91 -15.81
C VAL A 14 5.29 5.12 -14.58
N PRO A 15 5.41 5.67 -13.35
CA PRO A 15 4.89 5.04 -12.14
C PRO A 15 3.41 4.69 -12.28
N ARG A 16 3.03 3.49 -11.86
CA ARG A 16 1.64 3.01 -11.90
C ARG A 16 1.15 2.50 -10.55
N VAL A 17 2.06 1.93 -9.77
CA VAL A 17 1.77 1.39 -8.44
C VAL A 17 2.86 1.85 -7.49
N VAL A 18 2.46 2.28 -6.30
CA VAL A 18 3.35 2.49 -5.16
C VAL A 18 2.89 1.60 -4.00
N VAL A 19 3.84 0.87 -3.43
CA VAL A 19 3.62 0.04 -2.26
C VAL A 19 4.67 0.38 -1.21
N ASP A 20 4.22 0.43 0.04
CA ASP A 20 5.09 0.59 1.20
C ASP A 20 4.75 -0.54 2.19
N ALA A 21 5.77 -1.27 2.64
CA ALA A 21 5.61 -2.51 3.38
C ALA A 21 6.10 -2.32 4.82
N LYS A 22 5.27 -2.70 5.79
CA LYS A 22 5.54 -2.48 7.21
C LYS A 22 5.60 -3.81 7.95
N TYR A 23 6.76 -4.06 8.55
CA TYR A 23 6.95 -5.08 9.58
C TYR A 23 7.13 -4.36 10.92
N LYS A 24 6.10 -4.36 11.77
CA LYS A 24 6.15 -3.76 13.11
C LYS A 24 5.83 -4.89 14.07
N ALA A 25 6.70 -5.20 15.03
CA ALA A 25 6.51 -6.34 15.95
C ALA A 25 5.79 -5.97 17.26
N GLU A 26 5.53 -4.67 17.50
CA GLU A 26 4.88 -4.16 18.70
C GLU A 26 3.75 -3.21 18.29
N LYS A 27 2.60 -3.25 18.98
CA LYS A 27 1.49 -2.29 18.79
C LYS A 27 1.88 -0.97 19.45
N PRO A 28 2.30 0.08 18.73
CA PRO A 28 2.48 1.37 19.35
C PRO A 28 1.07 1.95 19.49
N SER A 29 0.64 2.21 20.72
CA SER A 29 -0.54 3.01 21.00
C SER A 29 -0.35 4.41 20.39
N GLY A 30 -0.78 4.57 19.13
CA GLY A 30 -0.47 5.74 18.27
C GLY A 30 0.84 5.49 17.52
N PHE A 31 0.92 5.41 16.19
CA PHE A 31 0.31 6.26 15.18
C PHE A 31 0.17 5.49 13.83
N PRO A 32 -0.92 4.75 13.56
CA PRO A 32 -1.20 4.24 12.21
C PRO A 32 -1.28 5.36 11.14
N GLN A 33 -1.44 6.60 11.58
CA GLN A 33 -1.49 7.78 10.71
C GLN A 33 -0.15 8.12 10.04
N ALA A 34 1.00 7.77 10.64
CA ALA A 34 2.30 8.14 10.05
C ALA A 34 2.56 7.43 8.72
N ASP A 35 2.20 6.14 8.64
CA ASP A 35 2.33 5.35 7.41
C ASP A 35 1.36 5.87 6.34
N LEU A 36 0.13 6.26 6.73
CA LEU A 36 -0.84 6.89 5.83
C LEU A 36 -0.32 8.21 5.26
N TYR A 37 0.28 9.09 6.08
CA TYR A 37 0.83 10.36 5.61
C TYR A 37 2.06 10.17 4.74
N GLN A 38 2.92 9.19 5.06
CA GLN A 38 4.05 8.83 4.23
C GLN A 38 3.61 8.37 2.85
N LEU A 39 2.64 7.46 2.78
CA LEU A 39 2.10 6.97 1.51
C LEU A 39 1.35 8.06 0.75
N LEU A 40 0.63 8.96 1.43
CA LEU A 40 0.02 10.13 0.80
C LEU A 40 1.07 11.02 0.13
N ALA A 41 2.20 11.25 0.79
CA ALA A 41 3.31 12.00 0.20
C ALA A 41 3.87 11.30 -1.04
N TYR A 42 3.97 9.97 -1.02
CA TYR A 42 4.41 9.18 -2.18
C TYR A 42 3.44 9.30 -3.34
N CYS A 43 2.14 9.12 -3.10
CA CYS A 43 1.10 9.28 -4.11
C CYS A 43 1.13 10.69 -4.72
N THR A 44 1.28 11.73 -3.89
CA THR A 44 1.35 13.12 -4.34
C THR A 44 2.56 13.35 -5.24
N VAL A 45 3.75 12.88 -4.86
CA VAL A 45 4.97 13.08 -5.65
C VAL A 45 4.95 12.27 -6.95
N LEU A 46 4.36 11.07 -6.93
CA LEU A 46 4.30 10.17 -8.09
C LEU A 46 3.09 10.42 -8.99
N GLY A 47 2.15 11.28 -8.58
CA GLY A 47 0.90 11.52 -9.30
C GLY A 47 -0.05 10.32 -9.34
N LEU A 48 -0.01 9.46 -8.31
CA LEU A 48 -0.81 8.24 -8.24
C LEU A 48 -2.10 8.46 -7.43
N PRO A 49 -3.28 8.05 -7.95
CA PRO A 49 -4.55 8.19 -7.25
C PRO A 49 -4.77 7.11 -6.17
N VAL A 50 -3.95 6.06 -6.18
CA VAL A 50 -4.04 4.95 -5.22
C VAL A 50 -2.64 4.61 -4.72
N GLY A 51 -2.52 4.41 -3.40
CA GLY A 51 -1.33 3.85 -2.76
C GLY A 51 -1.69 2.62 -1.94
N HIS A 52 -0.72 1.72 -1.75
CA HIS A 52 -0.93 0.47 -1.03
C HIS A 52 0.02 0.33 0.16
N LEU A 53 -0.54 0.04 1.33
CA LEU A 53 0.21 -0.39 2.52
C LEU A 53 0.11 -1.90 2.65
N VAL A 54 1.21 -2.57 2.98
CA VAL A 54 1.20 -4.01 3.27
C VAL A 54 1.73 -4.21 4.69
N TYR A 55 0.89 -4.74 5.57
CA TYR A 55 1.24 -5.08 6.95
C TYR A 55 1.39 -6.58 7.13
N ALA A 56 2.39 -7.01 7.91
CA ALA A 56 2.40 -8.38 8.41
C ALA A 56 1.20 -8.59 9.38
N LYS A 57 0.50 -9.74 9.29
CA LYS A 57 -0.62 -10.10 10.17
C LYS A 57 -0.18 -10.13 11.64
N GLY A 58 -1.10 -9.74 12.52
CA GLY A 58 -0.86 -9.53 13.96
C GLY A 58 -1.04 -8.07 14.40
N PHE A 59 -1.19 -7.14 13.43
CA PHE A 59 -1.17 -5.71 13.69
C PHE A 59 -2.47 -4.95 13.37
N GLU A 60 -3.44 -5.47 12.60
CA GLU A 60 -4.81 -4.92 12.49
C GLU A 60 -5.73 -5.83 11.63
N ASP A 61 -7.06 -5.68 11.81
CA ASP A 61 -8.10 -6.21 10.90
C ASP A 61 -8.01 -5.47 9.54
N ASP A 62 -8.36 -6.11 8.42
CA ASP A 62 -8.31 -5.51 7.09
C ASP A 62 -9.07 -4.17 7.04
N ARG A 63 -8.36 -3.06 6.76
CA ARG A 63 -8.94 -1.72 6.67
C ARG A 63 -8.61 -1.04 5.35
N GLU A 64 -9.63 -0.80 4.54
CA GLU A 64 -9.55 0.19 3.47
C GLU A 64 -9.67 1.60 4.07
N HIS A 65 -8.74 2.50 3.74
CA HIS A 65 -8.71 3.87 4.25
C HIS A 65 -8.76 4.90 3.11
N VAL A 66 -9.92 5.48 2.86
CA VAL A 66 -10.03 6.61 1.94
C VAL A 66 -9.61 7.90 2.67
N VAL A 67 -8.51 8.52 2.24
CA VAL A 67 -8.08 9.82 2.78
C VAL A 67 -8.90 10.93 2.13
N ARG A 68 -9.76 11.57 2.91
CA ARG A 68 -10.62 12.68 2.43
C ARG A 68 -9.77 13.91 2.09
N ASN A 69 -10.18 14.66 1.06
CA ASN A 69 -9.61 15.93 0.57
C ASN A 69 -8.31 15.88 -0.28
N ALA A 70 -7.74 14.70 -0.56
CA ALA A 70 -6.55 14.59 -1.42
C ALA A 70 -6.82 13.93 -2.79
N GLY A 71 -8.01 13.36 -3.00
CA GLY A 71 -8.29 12.55 -4.19
C GLY A 71 -7.45 11.26 -4.27
N VAL A 72 -6.76 10.90 -3.18
CA VAL A 72 -5.91 9.71 -3.07
C VAL A 72 -6.61 8.67 -2.19
N ARG A 73 -6.74 7.46 -2.72
CA ARG A 73 -7.21 6.28 -1.97
C ARG A 73 -6.01 5.53 -1.41
N ILE A 74 -6.06 5.15 -0.13
CA ILE A 74 -5.05 4.28 0.48
C ILE A 74 -5.71 2.94 0.81
N VAL A 75 -5.13 1.87 0.29
CA VAL A 75 -5.58 0.49 0.56
C VAL A 75 -4.55 -0.16 1.47
N ALA A 76 -4.95 -0.58 2.67
CA ALA A 76 -4.09 -1.37 3.53
C ALA A 76 -4.43 -2.85 3.37
N HIS A 77 -3.38 -3.64 3.24
CA HIS A 77 -3.42 -5.08 3.03
C HIS A 77 -2.75 -5.79 4.20
N THR A 78 -3.27 -6.96 4.56
CA THR A 78 -2.66 -7.82 5.58
C THR A 78 -2.04 -9.04 4.91
N LEU A 79 -0.78 -9.34 5.23
CA LEU A 79 -0.06 -10.52 4.77
C LEU A 79 0.30 -11.41 5.96
N ASP A 80 -0.27 -12.62 5.99
CA ASP A 80 0.04 -13.60 7.04
C ASP A 80 1.40 -14.27 6.79
N LEU A 81 2.40 -13.87 7.57
CA LEU A 81 3.75 -14.42 7.47
C LEU A 81 3.95 -15.70 8.30
N GLU A 82 2.96 -16.11 9.09
CA GLU A 82 2.99 -17.36 9.85
C GLU A 82 2.54 -18.57 9.00
N GLU A 83 1.97 -18.32 7.83
CA GLU A 83 1.58 -19.37 6.88
C GLU A 83 2.79 -20.06 6.22
N PRO A 84 2.62 -21.29 5.69
CA PRO A 84 3.66 -21.94 4.90
C PRO A 84 4.10 -21.08 3.70
N PRO A 85 5.38 -21.11 3.28
CA PRO A 85 5.91 -20.24 2.23
C PRO A 85 5.11 -20.23 0.92
N ALA A 86 4.57 -21.39 0.52
CA ALA A 86 3.75 -21.50 -0.69
C ALA A 86 2.46 -20.65 -0.61
N ARG A 87 1.86 -20.53 0.57
CA ARG A 87 0.66 -19.70 0.78
C ARG A 87 1.00 -18.22 0.87
N VAL A 88 2.10 -17.87 1.53
CA VAL A 88 2.61 -16.48 1.53
C VAL A 88 2.83 -15.99 0.10
N LEU A 89 3.47 -16.81 -0.74
CA LEU A 89 3.68 -16.49 -2.15
C LEU A 89 2.38 -16.35 -2.93
N ALA A 90 1.38 -17.20 -2.66
CA ALA A 90 0.06 -17.08 -3.28
C ALA A 90 -0.66 -15.78 -2.87
N SER A 91 -0.57 -15.39 -1.59
CA SER A 91 -1.11 -14.12 -1.10
C SER A 91 -0.41 -12.91 -1.74
N VAL A 92 0.92 -12.95 -1.90
CA VAL A 92 1.67 -11.92 -2.64
C VAL A 92 1.23 -11.82 -4.10
N ALA A 93 0.95 -12.94 -4.76
CA ALA A 93 0.42 -12.93 -6.13
C ALA A 93 -0.96 -12.26 -6.22
N THR A 94 -1.87 -12.58 -5.29
CA THR A 94 -3.18 -11.91 -5.19
C THR A 94 -3.03 -10.40 -4.97
N LEU A 95 -2.14 -9.98 -4.07
CA LEU A 95 -1.85 -8.56 -3.82
C LEU A 95 -1.32 -7.85 -5.07
N ALA A 96 -0.42 -8.50 -5.82
CA ALA A 96 0.09 -7.95 -7.07
C ALA A 96 -1.06 -7.71 -8.07
N ASP A 97 -1.94 -8.69 -8.24
CA ASP A 97 -3.09 -8.56 -9.14
C ASP A 97 -4.05 -7.43 -8.72
N GLU A 98 -4.30 -7.27 -7.42
CA GLU A 98 -5.14 -6.19 -6.90
C GLU A 98 -4.54 -4.81 -7.14
N THR A 99 -3.22 -4.65 -6.92
CA THR A 99 -2.54 -3.37 -7.14
C THR A 99 -2.56 -2.96 -8.62
N VAL A 100 -2.41 -3.93 -9.53
CA VAL A 100 -2.51 -3.69 -10.98
C VAL A 100 -3.93 -3.32 -11.38
N ARG A 101 -4.95 -4.02 -10.84
CA ARG A 101 -6.36 -3.67 -11.09
C ARG A 101 -6.70 -2.27 -10.61
N ALA A 102 -6.22 -1.87 -9.43
CA ALA A 102 -6.44 -0.53 -8.89
C ALA A 102 -5.78 0.57 -9.74
N ALA A 103 -4.63 0.29 -10.34
CA ALA A 103 -3.93 1.22 -11.25
C ALA A 103 -4.61 1.38 -12.61
N ALA A 104 -5.41 0.41 -13.04
CA ALA A 104 -6.07 0.40 -14.35
C ALA A 104 -7.37 1.23 -14.38
N VAL A 105 -7.90 1.69 -13.24
CA VAL A 105 -9.12 2.50 -13.16
C VAL A 105 -8.76 3.99 -13.28
N PRO A 106 -9.06 4.67 -14.40
CA PRO A 106 -8.80 6.09 -14.54
C PRO A 106 -9.93 6.89 -13.85
N GLY A 107 -9.54 7.74 -12.90
CA GLY A 107 -10.20 9.02 -12.54
C GLY A 107 -11.72 9.14 -12.64
N LEU A 108 -12.46 8.46 -11.78
CA LEU A 108 -13.87 8.78 -11.51
C LEU A 108 -13.99 9.38 -10.10
N TRP A 109 -13.64 10.65 -9.98
CA TRP A 109 -14.00 11.52 -8.86
C TRP A 109 -14.24 12.94 -9.38
#